data_AF-A0A2U9CAS1-F1
#
_entry.id   AF-A0A2U9CAS1-F1
#
_cell.length_a   1.000
_cell.length_b   1.000
_cell.length_c   1.000
_cell.angle_alpha   90.00
_cell.angle_beta   90.00
_cell.angle_gamma   90.00
#
_symmetry.space_group_name_H-M   'P 1'
#
loop_
_entity.id
_entity.type
_entity.pdbx_description
1 polymer ?
#
loop_
_entity_poly.entity_id
_entity_poly.type
_entity_poly.pdbx_seq_one_letter_code
_entity_poly.pdbx_strand_id
1 'polypeptide(L)'
;MSYSFPEEMKRGSVIGNIAKDLGLKTGTLSNRRARMDTDGTDTRYCDINLNNGELIVADRIDREGLCGEKASCILKQELVLENPLELHRISLHVQDINDNAPQFKEEIINIEIQESADRGARFVIEEAHDAD
;
A
#
# COMPACT_ATOMS: atom_id res chain seq x y z
N MET A 1 16.24 4.46 -0.54
CA MET A 1 16.06 3.18 -1.26
C MET A 1 14.59 3.00 -1.55
N SER A 2 14.22 2.23 -2.58
CA SER A 2 12.82 2.03 -2.94
C SER A 2 12.52 0.57 -3.24
N TYR A 3 11.38 0.08 -2.74
CA TYR A 3 10.83 -1.22 -3.06
C TYR A 3 9.43 -1.06 -3.65
N SER A 4 9.07 -1.93 -4.59
CA SER A 4 7.72 -2.01 -5.14
C SER A 4 7.16 -3.40 -4.88
N PHE A 5 5.93 -3.47 -4.40
CA PHE A 5 5.26 -4.71 -4.09
C PHE A 5 3.75 -4.53 -4.20
N PRO A 6 3.01 -5.61 -4.53
CA PRO A 6 1.56 -5.56 -4.56
C PRO A 6 0.99 -5.28 -3.17
N GLU A 7 -0.16 -4.61 -3.11
CA GLU A 7 -0.96 -4.60 -1.89
C GLU A 7 -1.51 -5.99 -1.53
N GLU A 8 -2.29 -6.06 -0.45
CA GLU A 8 -2.98 -7.29 -0.06
C GLU A 8 -2.06 -8.50 0.24
N MET A 9 -0.76 -8.22 0.42
CA MET A 9 0.21 -9.22 0.81
C MET A 9 -0.05 -9.72 2.23
N LYS A 10 0.12 -11.02 2.42
CA LYS A 10 -0.05 -11.66 3.72
C LYS A 10 0.99 -11.12 4.71
N ARG A 11 0.60 -11.04 5.98
CA ARG A 11 1.54 -10.75 7.08
C ARG A 11 2.70 -11.75 7.06
N GLY A 12 3.92 -11.24 7.17
CA GLY A 12 5.16 -12.00 7.08
C GLY A 12 5.67 -12.22 5.66
N SER A 13 4.96 -11.78 4.61
CA SER A 13 5.47 -11.83 3.25
C SER A 13 6.69 -10.91 3.07
N VAL A 14 7.63 -11.35 2.24
CA VAL A 14 8.89 -10.65 1.99
C VAL A 14 8.69 -9.61 0.89
N ILE A 15 9.06 -8.36 1.18
CA ILE A 15 9.08 -7.23 0.23
C ILE A 15 10.44 -7.17 -0.48
N GLY A 16 11.53 -7.35 0.26
CA GLY A 16 12.90 -7.23 -0.27
C GLY A 16 13.96 -7.54 0.78
N ASN A 17 15.24 -7.54 0.39
CA ASN A 17 16.35 -7.80 1.32
C ASN A 17 17.19 -6.54 1.54
N ILE A 18 16.91 -5.85 2.65
CA ILE A 18 17.56 -4.58 2.98
C ILE A 18 18.99 -4.76 3.47
N ALA A 19 19.33 -5.89 4.10
CA ALA A 19 20.71 -6.16 4.50
C ALA A 19 21.63 -6.23 3.28
N LYS A 20 21.19 -6.91 2.21
CA LYS A 20 21.94 -7.03 0.97
C LYS A 20 22.12 -5.68 0.29
N ASP A 21 21.07 -4.87 0.24
CA ASP A 21 21.11 -3.55 -0.39
C ASP A 21 21.98 -2.54 0.37
N LEU A 22 22.10 -2.70 1.70
CA LEU A 22 23.03 -1.95 2.54
C LEU A 22 24.44 -2.57 2.62
N GLY A 23 24.67 -3.73 1.99
CA GLY A 23 25.94 -4.46 2.08
C GLY A 23 26.27 -4.98 3.48
N LEU A 24 25.26 -5.15 4.33
CA LEU A 24 25.39 -5.65 5.71
C LEU A 24 25.30 -7.18 5.74
N LYS A 25 26.08 -7.80 6.63
CA LYS A 25 26.02 -9.26 6.85
C LYS A 25 24.87 -9.62 7.79
N THR A 26 24.41 -10.87 7.68
CA THR A 26 23.45 -11.45 8.62
C THR A 26 23.98 -11.34 10.06
N GLY A 27 23.14 -10.84 10.97
CA GLY A 27 23.51 -10.55 12.37
C GLY A 27 24.07 -9.14 12.65
N THR A 28 24.53 -8.40 11.64
CA THR A 28 24.93 -6.99 11.84
C THR A 28 23.73 -6.11 12.22
N LEU A 29 22.55 -6.39 11.65
CA LEU A 29 21.30 -5.71 11.99
C LEU A 29 20.94 -5.88 13.47
N SER A 30 21.01 -7.11 13.99
CA SER A 30 20.76 -7.39 15.41
C SER A 30 21.78 -6.68 16.31
N ASN A 31 23.07 -6.76 15.98
CA ASN A 31 24.15 -6.13 16.75
C ASN A 31 24.01 -4.60 16.79
N ARG A 32 23.54 -4.01 15.70
CA ARG A 32 23.31 -2.57 15.56
C ARG A 32 21.90 -2.15 15.99
N ARG A 33 21.13 -3.02 16.64
CA ARG A 33 19.75 -2.73 17.11
C ARG A 33 18.90 -2.07 16.03
N ALA A 34 18.95 -2.65 14.82
CA ALA A 34 18.18 -2.19 13.69
C ALA A 34 16.69 -2.17 14.06
N ARG A 35 16.04 -1.03 13.81
CA ARG A 35 14.59 -0.88 14.04
C ARG A 35 13.97 -0.10 12.90
N MET A 36 12.74 -0.46 12.58
CA MET A 36 11.92 0.34 11.68
C MET A 36 11.10 1.33 12.49
N ASP A 37 11.23 2.59 12.11
CA ASP A 37 10.46 3.69 12.64
C ASP A 37 9.52 4.21 11.55
N THR A 38 8.34 4.64 11.98
CA THR A 38 7.32 5.21 11.11
C THR A 38 7.43 6.72 11.15
N ASP A 39 7.33 7.38 9.99
CA ASP A 39 7.36 8.85 9.90
C ASP A 39 6.01 9.43 10.37
N GLY A 40 5.76 9.42 11.68
CA GLY A 40 4.64 10.09 12.33
C GLY A 40 3.28 9.37 12.30
N THR A 41 3.18 8.19 11.67
CA THR A 41 1.98 7.33 11.73
C THR A 41 2.17 6.21 12.75
N ASP A 42 1.20 5.99 13.64
CA ASP A 42 1.28 4.97 14.71
C ASP A 42 1.25 3.52 14.15
N THR A 43 0.86 3.36 12.89
CA THR A 43 0.69 2.05 12.24
C THR A 43 1.95 1.59 11.52
N ARG A 44 2.52 0.48 11.97
CA ARG A 44 3.71 -0.15 11.37
C ARG A 44 3.29 -1.17 10.30
N TYR A 45 3.29 -0.76 9.03
CA TYR A 45 2.95 -1.62 7.89
C TYR A 45 4.04 -2.64 7.52
N CYS A 46 5.29 -2.32 7.83
CA CYS A 46 6.43 -3.18 7.52
C CYS A 46 7.34 -3.34 8.73
N ASP A 47 8.07 -4.45 8.78
CA ASP A 47 9.10 -4.70 9.78
C ASP A 47 10.33 -5.35 9.13
N ILE A 48 11.42 -5.44 9.86
CA ILE A 48 12.66 -6.07 9.41
C ILE A 48 12.90 -7.37 10.18
N ASN A 49 13.09 -8.46 9.46
CA ASN A 49 13.55 -9.70 10.04
C ASN A 49 15.07 -9.61 10.27
N LEU A 50 15.46 -9.46 11.54
CA LEU A 50 16.85 -9.27 11.94
C LEU A 50 17.77 -10.47 11.64
N ASN A 51 17.19 -11.67 11.47
CA ASN A 51 17.97 -12.89 11.26
C ASN A 51 18.53 -12.98 9.83
N ASN A 52 17.71 -12.64 8.84
CA ASN A 52 18.05 -12.76 7.41
C ASN A 52 18.14 -11.40 6.68
N GLY A 53 17.74 -10.31 7.35
CA GLY A 53 17.77 -8.96 6.79
C GLY A 53 16.70 -8.68 5.75
N GLU A 54 15.59 -9.42 5.81
CA GLU A 54 14.44 -9.22 4.93
C GLU A 54 13.50 -8.15 5.49
N LEU A 55 13.05 -7.27 4.60
CA LEU A 55 11.92 -6.39 4.83
C LEU A 55 10.64 -7.20 4.64
N ILE A 56 9.79 -7.24 5.66
CA ILE A 56 8.56 -8.04 5.69
C ILE A 56 7.33 -7.18 5.92
N VAL A 57 6.19 -7.65 5.44
CA VAL A 57 4.88 -7.07 5.72
C VAL A 57 4.50 -7.36 7.16
N ALA A 58 4.29 -6.31 7.96
CA ALA A 58 3.88 -6.44 9.36
C ALA A 58 2.35 -6.46 9.51
N ASP A 59 1.66 -5.65 8.72
CA ASP A 59 0.20 -5.61 8.65
C ASP A 59 -0.30 -5.57 7.20
N ARG A 60 -1.55 -5.96 6.96
CA ARG A 60 -2.21 -5.87 5.66
C ARG A 60 -2.18 -4.42 5.21
N ILE A 61 -1.72 -4.21 3.98
CA ILE A 61 -1.64 -2.92 3.33
C ILE A 61 -2.76 -2.89 2.31
N ASP A 62 -3.71 -2.00 2.56
CA ASP A 62 -4.89 -1.72 1.75
C ASP A 62 -4.68 -0.33 1.13
N ARG A 63 -4.42 -0.27 -0.18
CA ARG A 63 -4.00 0.95 -0.87
C ARG A 63 -5.13 1.97 -0.89
N GLU A 64 -6.37 1.52 -1.06
CA GLU A 64 -7.58 2.33 -1.10
C GLU A 64 -7.77 3.05 0.23
N GLY A 65 -7.60 2.36 1.35
CA GLY A 65 -7.68 2.96 2.69
C GLY A 65 -6.56 3.94 3.02
N LEU A 66 -5.37 3.79 2.42
CA LEU A 66 -4.20 4.62 2.72
C LEU A 66 -4.05 5.83 1.80
N CYS A 67 -4.26 5.60 0.52
CA CYS A 67 -3.96 6.52 -0.56
C CYS A 67 -5.21 6.97 -1.30
N GLY A 68 -6.30 6.20 -1.24
CA GLY A 68 -7.52 6.41 -2.02
C GLY A 68 -7.22 6.43 -3.52
N GLU A 69 -7.93 7.28 -4.25
CA GLU A 69 -7.83 7.43 -5.71
C GLU A 69 -6.52 8.09 -6.21
N LYS A 70 -5.49 8.19 -5.35
CA LYS A 70 -4.20 8.77 -5.77
C LYS A 70 -3.50 7.84 -6.75
N ALA A 71 -3.05 8.42 -7.87
CA ALA A 71 -2.29 7.72 -8.91
C ALA A 71 -0.97 7.05 -8.44
N SER A 72 -0.46 7.42 -7.27
CA SER A 72 0.71 6.76 -6.68
C SER A 72 0.56 6.64 -5.17
N CYS A 73 0.76 5.44 -4.64
CA CYS A 73 0.78 5.18 -3.21
C CYS A 73 2.21 4.88 -2.74
N ILE A 74 2.78 5.80 -1.96
CA ILE A 74 4.16 5.69 -1.47
C ILE A 74 4.15 5.82 0.06
N LEU A 75 4.49 4.74 0.75
CA LEU A 75 4.69 4.75 2.19
C LEU A 75 6.18 5.02 2.49
N LYS A 76 6.44 5.92 3.43
CA LYS A 76 7.80 6.28 3.85
C LYS A 76 8.09 5.62 5.19
N GLN A 77 9.20 4.90 5.25
CA GLN A 77 9.68 4.27 6.48
C GLN A 77 11.14 4.66 6.72
N GLU A 78 11.53 4.70 7.99
CA GLU A 78 12.89 4.99 8.39
C GLU A 78 13.51 3.78 9.08
N LEU A 79 14.64 3.30 8.56
CA LEU A 79 15.46 2.29 9.23
C LEU A 79 16.52 3.01 10.05
N VAL A 80 16.50 2.78 11.36
CA VAL A 80 17.52 3.29 12.28
C VAL A 80 18.48 2.16 12.64
N LEU A 81 19.78 2.41 12.46
CA LEU A 81 20.87 1.56 12.94
C LEU A 81 21.64 2.32 14.01
N GLU A 82 22.07 1.63 15.06
CA GLU A 82 22.87 2.20 16.14
C GLU A 82 24.33 1.75 16.09
N ASN A 83 25.19 2.51 16.77
CA ASN A 83 26.62 2.25 16.97
C ASN A 83 27.40 1.92 15.67
N PRO A 84 27.60 2.89 14.75
CA PRO A 84 27.21 4.31 14.82
C PRO A 84 25.74 4.54 14.45
N LEU A 85 25.20 5.71 14.80
CA LEU A 85 23.83 6.08 14.43
C LEU A 85 23.74 6.35 12.93
N GLU A 86 22.89 5.60 12.22
CA GLU A 86 22.57 5.80 10.81
C GLU A 86 21.06 5.77 10.61
N LEU A 87 20.58 6.60 9.68
CA LEU A 87 19.18 6.69 9.29
C LEU A 87 19.07 6.43 7.78
N HIS A 88 18.31 5.41 7.40
CA HIS A 88 18.08 5.05 6.01
C HIS A 88 16.60 5.23 5.68
N ARG A 89 16.31 6.12 4.72
CA ARG A 89 14.94 6.36 4.24
C ARG A 89 14.55 5.36 3.16
N ILE A 90 13.44 4.68 3.41
CA ILE A 90 12.87 3.64 2.56
C ILE A 90 11.54 4.16 2.00
N SER A 91 11.39 4.08 0.68
CA SER A 91 10.14 4.39 -0.01
C SER A 91 9.52 3.09 -0.52
N LEU A 92 8.28 2.86 -0.12
CA LEU A 92 7.52 1.65 -0.40
C LEU A 92 6.42 2.01 -1.38
N HIS A 93 6.60 1.60 -2.63
CA HIS A 93 5.63 1.78 -3.70
C HIS A 93 4.65 0.62 -3.64
N VAL A 94 3.46 0.91 -3.13
CA VAL A 94 2.36 -0.05 -3.09
C VAL A 94 1.75 -0.10 -4.48
N GLN A 95 1.76 -1.28 -5.09
CA GLN A 95 1.16 -1.51 -6.39
C GLN A 95 -0.28 -1.97 -6.20
N ASP A 96 -1.15 -1.26 -6.90
CA ASP A 96 -2.57 -1.54 -6.99
C ASP A 96 -2.84 -2.97 -7.48
N ILE A 97 -3.76 -3.66 -6.82
CA ILE A 97 -4.34 -4.92 -7.28
C ILE A 97 -5.83 -4.69 -7.49
N ASN A 98 -6.38 -5.23 -8.59
CA ASN A 98 -7.83 -5.21 -8.81
C ASN A 98 -8.57 -6.15 -7.84
N ASP A 99 -8.73 -5.76 -6.59
CA ASP A 99 -9.49 -6.50 -5.56
C ASP A 99 -10.82 -5.84 -5.19
N ASN A 100 -11.08 -4.63 -5.70
CA ASN A 100 -12.42 -4.04 -5.73
C ASN A 100 -13.12 -4.34 -7.06
N ALA A 101 -14.45 -4.27 -7.01
CA ALA A 101 -15.30 -4.44 -8.17
C ALA A 101 -16.21 -3.22 -8.25
N PRO A 102 -16.54 -2.73 -9.44
CA PRO A 102 -17.32 -1.52 -9.59
C PRO A 102 -18.71 -1.70 -8.99
N GLN A 103 -19.12 -0.77 -8.13
CA GLN A 103 -20.42 -0.81 -7.44
C GLN A 103 -21.26 0.42 -7.76
N PHE A 104 -22.53 0.18 -8.10
CA PHE A 104 -23.52 1.25 -8.08
C PHE A 104 -23.94 1.54 -6.65
N LYS A 105 -24.34 2.79 -6.41
CA LYS A 105 -24.87 3.21 -5.11
C LYS A 105 -26.17 2.48 -4.73
N GLU A 106 -26.99 2.17 -5.72
CA GLU A 106 -28.28 1.48 -5.56
C GLU A 106 -28.25 0.15 -6.33
N GLU A 107 -28.80 -0.91 -5.74
CA GLU A 107 -28.93 -2.22 -6.40
C GLU A 107 -29.96 -2.20 -7.52
N ILE A 108 -31.02 -1.39 -7.37
CA ILE A 108 -32.11 -1.26 -8.33
C ILE A 108 -32.30 0.22 -8.67
N ILE A 109 -32.11 0.56 -9.94
CA ILE A 109 -32.29 1.92 -10.47
C ILE A 109 -33.60 1.97 -11.25
N ASN A 110 -34.58 2.73 -10.73
CA ASN A 110 -35.85 2.96 -11.41
C ASN A 110 -35.82 4.29 -12.17
N ILE A 111 -36.13 4.27 -13.46
CA ILE A 111 -36.18 5.45 -14.32
C ILE A 111 -37.57 5.55 -14.93
N GLU A 112 -38.26 6.65 -14.66
CA GLU A 112 -39.57 6.94 -15.25
C GLU A 112 -39.42 7.84 -16.47
N ILE A 113 -39.91 7.37 -17.62
CA ILE A 113 -39.82 8.07 -18.90
C ILE A 113 -41.24 8.35 -19.40
N GLN A 114 -41.52 9.61 -19.74
CA GLN A 114 -42.80 9.99 -20.30
C GLN A 114 -42.98 9.38 -21.69
N GLU A 115 -44.18 8.87 -21.99
CA GLU A 115 -44.50 8.25 -23.29
C GLU A 115 -44.29 9.18 -24.50
N SER A 116 -44.40 10.49 -24.27
CA SER A 116 -44.21 11.54 -25.28
C SER A 116 -42.74 11.93 -25.45
N ALA A 117 -41.79 11.19 -24.88
CA ALA A 117 -40.38 11.47 -25.01
C ALA A 117 -39.94 11.39 -26.48
N ASP A 118 -39.25 12.44 -26.94
CA ASP A 118 -38.75 12.52 -28.30
C ASP A 118 -37.71 11.44 -28.59
N ARG A 119 -37.67 10.97 -29.84
CA ARG A 119 -36.62 10.07 -30.30
C ARG A 119 -35.26 10.75 -30.17
N GLY A 120 -34.32 10.08 -29.50
CA GLY A 120 -32.99 10.61 -29.25
C GLY A 120 -32.84 11.33 -27.90
N ALA A 121 -33.90 11.41 -27.08
CA ALA A 121 -33.79 11.84 -25.69
C ALA A 121 -32.78 10.96 -24.91
N ARG A 122 -32.02 11.59 -24.00
CA ARG A 122 -31.00 10.92 -23.17
C ARG A 122 -31.39 11.05 -21.70
N PHE A 123 -31.23 9.97 -20.95
CA PHE A 123 -31.51 9.91 -19.52
C PHE A 123 -30.24 9.48 -18.81
N VAL A 124 -29.84 10.25 -17.80
CA VAL A 124 -28.60 10.00 -17.05
C VAL A 124 -28.85 8.89 -16.03
N ILE A 125 -27.87 8.01 -15.91
CA ILE A 125 -27.80 6.98 -14.87
C ILE A 125 -26.55 7.28 -14.07
N GLU A 126 -26.61 7.15 -12.75
CA GLU A 126 -25.42 7.27 -11.90
C GLU A 126 -24.39 6.20 -12.31
N GLU A 127 -23.12 6.60 -12.35
CA GLU A 127 -22.03 5.70 -12.69
C GLU A 127 -21.72 4.75 -11.52
N ALA A 128 -21.16 3.58 -11.84
CA ALA A 128 -20.58 2.73 -10.81
C ALA A 128 -19.25 3.34 -10.35
N HIS A 129 -18.98 3.24 -9.05
CA HIS A 129 -17.70 3.63 -8.48
C HIS A 129 -16.87 2.39 -8.21
N ASP A 130 -15.63 2.41 -8.66
CA ASP A 130 -14.61 1.44 -8.34
C ASP A 130 -13.55 2.13 -7.48
N ALA A 131 -13.08 1.46 -6.44
CA ALA A 131 -12.14 2.04 -5.49
C ALA A 131 -10.68 1.92 -5.95
N ASP A 132 -10.41 0.99 -6.86
CA ASP A 132 -9.10 0.74 -7.49
C ASP A 132 -8.61 1.97 -8.30
#